data_AF-A0AAU5FLD0-F1
#
_entry.id   AF-A0AAU5FLD0-F1
#
_cell.length_a   1.000
_cell.length_b   1.000
_cell.length_c   1.000
_cell.angle_alpha   90.00
_cell.angle_beta   90.00
_cell.angle_gamma   90.00
#
_symmetry.space_group_name_H-M   'P 1'
#
loop_
_entity.id
_entity.type
_entity.pdbx_description
1 polymer ?
#
loop_
_entity_poly.entity_id
_entity_poly.type
_entity_poly.pdbx_seq_one_letter_code
_entity_poly.pdbx_strand_id
1 'polypeptide(L)'
;MSATDRSSRPSAYRPASVAADAFFAKLALDLPASDAASMVITHLLPGQMNFLAALGRVATVEAVLAKPKSADRRTLEEVTASYRCDPLDRERFADPEWLVPYLERRAAGRPLVLADVGGYFAPALAEACAALPGQIAGVVEDTENGLRRYLELDAFPCPVYSVARSPLKEPEDRLVGEAIVFSAETLLRRLGEVLPGRRACVLGFGKIGAGIAAALHARSVQVTVQDIDPIRQAQAVAIGYGAADLPRALGHADLVFSATGNRAIGMEHLAMLRDGAFLAGATSADDEFDLTALASPRAGFERQDLIPGVTRYARSDHAFCLLGNGNAVNFLHSSAVGPAIHVIKAEIVAAASLLAGERHQPGLYEVPATTRTRIATAWLEAFRPSATAGPALGTDRRVEMR
;
A
#
# COMPACT_ATOMS: atom_id res chain seq x y z
N MET A 1 55.56 23.75 -8.64
CA MET A 1 54.93 23.96 -7.31
C MET A 1 53.46 24.26 -7.57
N SER A 2 52.71 23.22 -7.90
CA SER A 2 51.74 22.50 -7.04
C SER A 2 50.38 23.19 -6.99
N ALA A 3 49.55 22.84 -7.97
CA ALA A 3 48.10 22.95 -7.87
C ALA A 3 47.62 21.90 -6.85
N THR A 4 47.40 22.33 -5.61
CA THR A 4 46.86 21.47 -4.55
C THR A 4 45.34 21.46 -4.61
N ASP A 5 44.83 20.33 -5.09
CA ASP A 5 43.81 19.52 -4.43
C ASP A 5 42.49 20.22 -4.08
N ARG A 6 41.59 20.30 -5.08
CA ARG A 6 40.15 20.32 -4.81
C ARG A 6 39.72 18.91 -4.44
N SER A 7 39.87 18.57 -3.17
CA SER A 7 39.22 17.39 -2.59
C SER A 7 37.70 17.54 -2.78
N SER A 8 37.16 16.80 -3.74
CA SER A 8 35.72 16.59 -3.88
C SER A 8 35.25 15.86 -2.62
N ARG A 9 34.63 16.58 -1.69
CA ARG A 9 33.88 15.95 -0.61
C ARG A 9 32.88 14.98 -1.26
N PRO A 10 32.94 13.67 -0.98
CA PRO A 10 31.94 12.76 -1.51
C PRO A 10 30.57 13.24 -1.02
N SER A 11 29.62 13.34 -1.94
CA SER A 11 28.23 13.64 -1.61
C SER A 11 27.78 12.67 -0.50
N ALA A 12 27.34 13.22 0.65
CA ALA A 12 26.82 12.42 1.76
C ALA A 12 25.50 11.69 1.40
N TYR A 13 24.98 11.93 0.20
CA TYR A 13 23.82 11.24 -0.34
C TYR A 13 24.23 9.86 -0.89
N ARG A 14 23.93 8.80 -0.14
CA ARG A 14 23.86 7.45 -0.73
C ARG A 14 22.55 7.32 -1.52
N PRO A 15 22.58 6.87 -2.78
CA PRO A 15 21.36 6.53 -3.50
C PRO A 15 20.51 5.56 -2.68
N ALA A 16 19.18 5.78 -2.63
CA ALA A 16 18.27 4.96 -1.83
C ALA A 16 18.38 3.45 -2.12
N SER A 17 18.73 3.07 -3.37
CA SER A 17 18.97 1.69 -3.78
C SER A 17 20.15 1.04 -3.04
N VAL A 18 21.26 1.76 -2.85
CA VAL A 18 22.46 1.24 -2.17
C VAL A 18 22.21 1.01 -0.69
N ALA A 19 21.44 1.90 -0.05
CA ALA A 19 21.04 1.72 1.33
C ALA A 19 20.08 0.52 1.51
N ALA A 20 19.14 0.35 0.58
CA ALA A 20 18.25 -0.81 0.56
C ALA A 20 19.00 -2.12 0.37
N ASP A 21 19.96 -2.18 -0.56
CA ASP A 21 20.82 -3.36 -0.76
C ASP A 21 21.55 -3.76 0.52
N ALA A 22 22.20 -2.80 1.18
CA ALA A 22 22.94 -3.05 2.41
C ALA A 22 22.00 -3.52 3.54
N PHE A 23 20.83 -2.90 3.66
CA PHE A 23 19.82 -3.25 4.66
C PHE A 23 19.32 -4.69 4.50
N PHE A 24 18.85 -5.05 3.29
CA PHE A 24 18.35 -6.39 3.01
C PHE A 24 19.44 -7.45 3.03
N ALA A 25 20.66 -7.11 2.59
CA ALA A 25 21.78 -8.03 2.66
C ALA A 25 22.12 -8.39 4.11
N LYS A 26 22.16 -7.40 5.01
CA LYS A 26 22.39 -7.62 6.44
C LYS A 26 21.30 -8.47 7.06
N LEU A 27 20.03 -8.14 6.79
CA LEU A 27 18.90 -8.92 7.32
C LEU A 27 18.95 -10.38 6.88
N ALA A 28 19.18 -10.63 5.58
CA ALA A 28 19.15 -11.97 5.04
C ALA A 28 20.34 -12.85 5.50
N LEU A 29 21.46 -12.25 5.94
CA LEU A 29 22.57 -13.01 6.52
C LEU A 29 22.24 -13.59 7.90
N ASP A 30 21.33 -12.95 8.63
CA ASP A 30 20.96 -13.39 9.97
C ASP A 30 19.75 -14.34 10.01
N LEU A 31 19.12 -14.59 8.86
CA LEU A 31 17.95 -15.45 8.76
C LEU A 31 18.37 -16.83 8.22
N PRO A 32 17.85 -17.93 8.77
CA PRO A 32 18.19 -19.26 8.29
C PRO A 32 17.72 -19.43 6.85
N ALA A 33 18.60 -19.98 6.01
CA ALA A 33 18.26 -20.43 4.68
C ALA A 33 17.43 -21.71 4.75
N SER A 34 16.53 -21.90 3.79
CA SER A 34 15.71 -23.11 3.66
C SER A 34 15.63 -23.54 2.20
N ASP A 35 15.16 -24.77 1.97
CA ASP A 35 14.78 -25.28 0.65
C ASP A 35 13.31 -24.99 0.31
N ALA A 36 12.59 -24.20 1.13
CA ALA A 36 11.19 -23.87 0.87
C ALA A 36 11.04 -23.08 -0.43
N ALA A 37 9.93 -23.31 -1.12
CA ALA A 37 9.43 -22.48 -2.22
C ALA A 37 8.56 -21.35 -1.68
N SER A 38 8.43 -20.27 -2.45
CA SER A 38 7.51 -19.17 -2.16
C SER A 38 6.73 -18.70 -3.39
N MET A 39 5.45 -18.43 -3.18
CA MET A 39 4.58 -17.67 -4.08
C MET A 39 4.42 -16.25 -3.55
N VAL A 40 4.62 -15.25 -4.41
CA VAL A 40 4.71 -13.87 -3.96
C VAL A 40 3.70 -13.00 -4.70
N ILE A 41 2.56 -12.75 -4.07
CA ILE A 41 1.62 -11.72 -4.52
C ILE A 41 2.13 -10.37 -4.06
N THR A 42 2.31 -9.42 -4.97
CA THR A 42 2.89 -8.13 -4.58
C THR A 42 2.60 -6.98 -5.56
N HIS A 43 2.69 -5.76 -5.04
CA HIS A 43 2.73 -4.55 -5.86
C HIS A 43 4.13 -4.42 -6.47
N LEU A 44 4.24 -4.19 -7.78
CA LEU A 44 5.54 -4.00 -8.44
C LEU A 44 5.85 -2.50 -8.52
N LEU A 45 6.49 -1.99 -7.46
CA LEU A 45 6.91 -0.60 -7.33
C LEU A 45 8.45 -0.51 -7.25
N PRO A 46 9.06 0.66 -7.50
CA PRO A 46 10.51 0.82 -7.41
C PRO A 46 11.10 0.31 -6.09
N GLY A 47 12.18 -0.46 -6.16
CA GLY A 47 12.83 -1.09 -4.99
C GLY A 47 12.37 -2.52 -4.67
N GLN A 48 11.47 -3.09 -5.47
CA GLN A 48 10.95 -4.45 -5.27
C GLN A 48 12.02 -5.54 -5.42
N MET A 49 13.04 -5.33 -6.26
CA MET A 49 14.10 -6.31 -6.50
C MET A 49 14.88 -6.65 -5.22
N ASN A 50 15.14 -5.67 -4.36
CA ASN A 50 15.83 -5.88 -3.10
C ASN A 50 15.05 -6.85 -2.18
N PHE A 51 13.73 -6.68 -2.12
CA PHE A 51 12.85 -7.54 -1.35
C PHE A 51 12.80 -8.96 -1.91
N LEU A 52 12.61 -9.13 -3.23
CA LEU A 52 12.55 -10.46 -3.85
C LEU A 52 13.88 -11.21 -3.72
N ALA A 53 15.01 -10.51 -3.81
CA ALA A 53 16.33 -11.09 -3.60
C ALA A 53 16.53 -11.54 -2.13
N ALA A 54 16.07 -10.76 -1.16
CA ALA A 54 16.13 -11.12 0.25
C ALA A 54 15.20 -12.30 0.58
N LEU A 55 13.98 -12.30 0.04
CA LEU A 55 13.02 -13.39 0.19
C LEU A 55 13.58 -14.68 -0.42
N GLY A 56 14.17 -14.60 -1.61
CA GLY A 56 14.82 -15.72 -2.30
C GLY A 56 15.92 -16.43 -1.51
N ARG A 57 16.50 -15.78 -0.49
CA ARG A 57 17.51 -16.39 0.40
C ARG A 57 16.91 -17.23 1.52
N VAL A 58 15.67 -16.92 1.91
CA VAL A 58 14.96 -17.65 2.99
C VAL A 58 13.95 -18.65 2.42
N ALA A 59 13.37 -18.37 1.25
CA ALA A 59 12.52 -19.27 0.48
C ALA A 59 12.63 -18.93 -1.01
N THR A 60 12.88 -19.93 -1.85
CA THR A 60 13.06 -19.76 -3.30
C THR A 60 11.81 -19.14 -3.92
N VAL A 61 11.93 -18.00 -4.61
CA VAL A 61 10.80 -17.33 -5.27
C VAL A 61 10.46 -18.05 -6.56
N GLU A 62 9.41 -18.86 -6.53
CA GLU A 62 9.00 -19.71 -7.66
C GLU A 62 8.07 -18.99 -8.64
N ALA A 63 7.31 -18.01 -8.15
CA ALA A 63 6.49 -17.14 -8.98
C ALA A 63 6.21 -15.82 -8.26
N VAL A 64 6.31 -14.74 -9.02
CA VAL A 64 5.83 -13.41 -8.65
C VAL A 64 4.49 -13.18 -9.34
N LEU A 65 3.49 -12.83 -8.55
CA LEU A 65 2.11 -12.60 -8.95
C LEU A 65 1.82 -11.10 -8.81
N ALA A 66 2.06 -10.37 -9.90
CA ALA A 66 1.96 -8.92 -9.91
C ALA A 66 0.49 -8.47 -9.80
N LYS A 67 0.20 -7.54 -8.88
CA LYS A 67 -1.15 -6.96 -8.78
C LYS A 67 -1.44 -6.08 -10.01
N PRO A 68 -2.49 -6.38 -10.82
CA PRO A 68 -2.69 -5.78 -12.14
C PRO A 68 -2.78 -4.25 -12.17
N LYS A 69 -3.41 -3.65 -11.14
CA LYS A 69 -3.65 -2.20 -11.04
C LYS A 69 -2.48 -1.43 -10.39
N SER A 70 -1.34 -2.07 -10.19
CA SER A 70 -0.24 -1.54 -9.37
C SER A 70 1.11 -2.17 -9.72
N ALA A 71 1.40 -2.21 -11.02
CA ALA A 71 2.68 -2.63 -11.55
C ALA A 71 3.28 -1.49 -12.38
N ASP A 72 4.33 -0.88 -11.85
CA ASP A 72 5.18 0.03 -12.61
C ASP A 72 5.86 -0.75 -13.75
N ARG A 73 5.81 -0.19 -14.96
CA ARG A 73 6.28 -0.88 -16.17
C ARG A 73 7.76 -1.26 -16.08
N ARG A 74 8.60 -0.34 -15.60
CA ARG A 74 10.04 -0.58 -15.48
C ARG A 74 10.33 -1.67 -14.45
N THR A 75 9.67 -1.60 -13.30
CA THR A 75 9.81 -2.63 -12.25
C THR A 75 9.33 -3.99 -12.75
N LEU A 76 8.24 -4.05 -13.51
CA LEU A 76 7.75 -5.29 -14.11
C LEU A 76 8.76 -5.87 -15.12
N GLU A 77 9.37 -5.05 -15.97
CA GLU A 77 10.42 -5.46 -16.90
C GLU A 77 11.64 -6.04 -16.14
N GLU A 78 12.10 -5.35 -15.08
CA GLU A 78 13.22 -5.78 -14.23
C GLU A 78 12.93 -7.11 -13.52
N VAL A 79 11.73 -7.27 -12.95
CA VAL A 79 11.32 -8.50 -12.25
C VAL A 79 11.15 -9.66 -13.22
N THR A 80 10.52 -9.44 -14.39
CA THR A 80 10.30 -10.50 -15.40
C THR A 80 11.62 -11.01 -15.98
N ALA A 81 12.67 -10.18 -16.01
CA ALA A 81 14.00 -10.60 -16.44
C ALA A 81 14.69 -11.56 -15.45
N SER A 82 14.30 -11.55 -14.16
CA SER A 82 14.98 -12.31 -13.09
C SER A 82 14.12 -13.39 -12.46
N TYR A 83 12.78 -13.25 -12.52
CA TYR A 83 11.82 -14.11 -11.85
C TYR A 83 10.70 -14.52 -12.80
N ARG A 84 10.17 -15.73 -12.59
CA ARG A 84 8.91 -16.14 -13.23
C ARG A 84 7.79 -15.23 -12.75
N CYS A 85 7.07 -14.63 -13.69
CA CYS A 85 5.87 -13.86 -13.41
C CYS A 85 4.65 -14.59 -13.96
N ASP A 86 3.75 -14.99 -13.07
CA ASP A 86 2.49 -15.64 -13.43
C ASP A 86 1.33 -14.64 -13.31
N PRO A 87 0.22 -14.82 -14.07
CA PRO A 87 -0.92 -13.92 -13.98
C PRO A 87 -1.64 -14.10 -12.64
N LEU A 88 -2.01 -12.97 -12.02
CA LEU A 88 -2.86 -12.95 -10.83
C LEU A 88 -4.30 -12.62 -11.22
N ASP A 89 -5.23 -13.49 -10.81
CA ASP A 89 -6.65 -13.31 -11.01
C ASP A 89 -7.41 -13.71 -9.74
N ARG A 90 -8.34 -12.88 -9.28
CA ARG A 90 -9.00 -13.09 -7.99
C ARG A 90 -9.94 -14.29 -8.01
N GLU A 91 -10.67 -14.50 -9.10
CA GLU A 91 -11.63 -15.60 -9.21
C GLU A 91 -10.90 -16.94 -9.30
N ARG A 92 -9.84 -17.04 -10.10
CA ARG A 92 -9.03 -18.25 -10.21
C ARG A 92 -8.35 -18.65 -8.90
N PHE A 93 -7.83 -17.68 -8.14
CA PHE A 93 -7.16 -17.96 -6.86
C PHE A 93 -8.16 -18.29 -5.74
N ALA A 94 -9.44 -17.98 -5.92
CA ALA A 94 -10.52 -18.42 -5.05
C ALA A 94 -11.08 -19.81 -5.43
N ASP A 95 -10.71 -20.36 -6.58
CA ASP A 95 -11.13 -21.67 -7.05
C ASP A 95 -10.10 -22.76 -6.67
N PRO A 96 -10.43 -23.69 -5.76
CA PRO A 96 -9.51 -24.74 -5.35
C PRO A 96 -9.15 -25.71 -6.47
N GLU A 97 -10.03 -25.96 -7.45
CA GLU A 97 -9.75 -26.85 -8.59
C GLU A 97 -8.61 -26.31 -9.47
N TRP A 98 -8.50 -24.98 -9.53
CA TRP A 98 -7.41 -24.30 -10.23
C TRP A 98 -6.18 -24.10 -9.33
N LEU A 99 -6.39 -23.63 -8.09
CA LEU A 99 -5.32 -23.24 -7.18
C LEU A 99 -4.45 -24.43 -6.79
N VAL A 100 -5.03 -25.58 -6.44
CA VAL A 100 -4.28 -26.74 -5.95
C VAL A 100 -3.25 -27.23 -6.96
N PRO A 101 -3.62 -27.56 -8.22
CA PRO A 101 -2.64 -27.99 -9.21
C PRO A 101 -1.60 -26.91 -9.54
N TYR A 102 -1.97 -25.63 -9.42
CA TYR A 102 -1.04 -24.53 -9.62
C TYR A 102 0.04 -24.51 -8.52
N LEU A 103 -0.36 -24.55 -7.25
CA LEU A 103 0.55 -24.55 -6.10
C LEU A 103 1.43 -25.80 -6.10
N GLU A 104 0.87 -26.99 -6.35
CA GLU A 104 1.60 -28.26 -6.39
C GLU A 104 2.74 -28.22 -7.40
N ARG A 105 2.44 -27.79 -8.64
CA ARG A 105 3.44 -27.69 -9.72
C ARG A 105 4.55 -26.70 -9.40
N ARG A 106 4.23 -25.57 -8.74
CA ARG A 106 5.21 -24.53 -8.41
C ARG A 106 6.08 -24.93 -7.23
N ALA A 107 5.49 -25.53 -6.20
CA ALA A 107 6.23 -26.02 -5.04
C ALA A 107 7.18 -27.16 -5.42
N ALA A 108 6.81 -28.02 -6.38
CA ALA A 108 7.61 -29.16 -6.83
C ALA A 108 8.04 -30.05 -5.65
N GLY A 109 7.11 -30.34 -4.74
CA GLY A 109 7.32 -31.18 -3.55
C GLY A 109 7.99 -30.48 -2.36
N ARG A 110 8.46 -29.23 -2.50
CA ARG A 110 9.05 -28.45 -1.40
C ARG A 110 7.98 -27.85 -0.48
N PRO A 111 8.33 -27.53 0.79
CA PRO A 111 7.49 -26.69 1.63
C PRO A 111 7.18 -25.36 0.94
N LEU A 112 5.96 -24.86 1.08
CA LEU A 112 5.48 -23.70 0.34
C LEU A 112 5.05 -22.57 1.28
N VAL A 113 5.73 -21.43 1.18
CA VAL A 113 5.35 -20.18 1.84
C VAL A 113 4.54 -19.31 0.87
N LEU A 114 3.36 -18.87 1.30
CA LEU A 114 2.50 -17.99 0.52
C LEU A 114 2.62 -16.56 1.04
N ALA A 115 3.33 -15.69 0.32
CA ALA A 115 3.34 -14.25 0.63
C ALA A 115 2.16 -13.58 -0.10
N ASP A 116 1.16 -13.14 0.67
CA ASP A 116 -0.12 -12.63 0.18
C ASP A 116 -0.28 -11.13 0.46
N VAL A 117 -0.90 -10.43 -0.49
CA VAL A 117 -1.18 -9.00 -0.44
C VAL A 117 -2.62 -8.79 -0.89
N GLY A 118 -3.55 -9.01 0.04
CA GLY A 118 -4.99 -8.81 -0.17
C GLY A 118 -5.84 -10.06 0.01
N GLY A 119 -5.31 -11.12 0.62
CA GLY A 119 -6.02 -12.36 0.94
C GLY A 119 -6.53 -13.09 -0.29
N TYR A 120 -5.71 -13.21 -1.33
CA TYR A 120 -6.07 -13.94 -2.54
C TYR A 120 -6.13 -15.45 -2.33
N PHE A 121 -5.28 -16.00 -1.45
CA PHE A 121 -5.28 -17.44 -1.16
C PHE A 121 -6.34 -17.83 -0.14
N ALA A 122 -6.82 -16.90 0.69
CA ALA A 122 -7.73 -17.17 1.80
C ALA A 122 -8.95 -18.02 1.41
N PRO A 123 -9.69 -17.72 0.31
CA PRO A 123 -10.95 -18.42 0.01
C PRO A 123 -10.79 -19.92 -0.29
N ALA A 124 -9.64 -20.36 -0.78
CA ALA A 124 -9.37 -21.75 -1.17
C ALA A 124 -8.25 -22.39 -0.33
N LEU A 125 -7.83 -21.73 0.77
CA LEU A 125 -6.70 -22.16 1.57
C LEU A 125 -6.97 -23.50 2.28
N ALA A 126 -8.20 -23.73 2.76
CA ALA A 126 -8.55 -24.94 3.50
C ALA A 126 -8.46 -26.18 2.59
N GLU A 127 -9.03 -26.09 1.40
CA GLU A 127 -8.97 -27.11 0.36
C GLU A 127 -7.53 -27.32 -0.11
N ALA A 128 -6.76 -26.24 -0.27
CA ALA A 128 -5.36 -26.34 -0.66
C ALA A 128 -4.50 -27.07 0.38
N CYS A 129 -4.69 -26.77 1.67
CA CYS A 129 -4.01 -27.48 2.75
C CYS A 129 -4.44 -28.94 2.86
N ALA A 130 -5.72 -29.25 2.61
CA ALA A 130 -6.24 -30.62 2.62
C ALA A 130 -5.68 -31.45 1.46
N ALA A 131 -5.57 -30.87 0.27
CA ALA A 131 -5.04 -31.53 -0.93
C ALA A 131 -3.51 -31.65 -0.92
N LEU A 132 -2.80 -30.74 -0.25
CA LEU A 132 -1.34 -30.69 -0.16
C LEU A 132 -0.87 -30.81 1.31
N PRO A 133 -1.15 -31.97 1.97
CA PRO A 133 -1.02 -32.11 3.40
C PRO A 133 0.43 -31.91 3.86
N GLY A 134 0.63 -30.92 4.74
CA GLY A 134 1.93 -30.60 5.31
C GLY A 134 2.93 -29.98 4.34
N GLN A 135 2.52 -29.66 3.11
CA GLN A 135 3.34 -28.96 2.11
C GLN A 135 3.19 -27.44 2.21
N ILE A 136 1.99 -26.91 2.47
CA ILE A 136 1.80 -25.48 2.73
C ILE A 136 2.36 -25.17 4.11
N ALA A 137 3.53 -24.52 4.14
CA ALA A 137 4.23 -24.15 5.36
C ALA A 137 3.49 -23.03 6.11
N GLY A 138 2.85 -22.12 5.37
CA GLY A 138 1.99 -21.07 5.92
C GLY A 138 1.83 -19.88 4.99
N VAL A 139 1.12 -18.87 5.49
CA VAL A 139 0.85 -17.61 4.80
C VAL A 139 1.52 -16.44 5.53
N VAL A 140 2.05 -15.46 4.78
CA VAL A 140 2.41 -14.14 5.29
C VAL A 140 1.48 -13.11 4.64
N GLU A 141 0.59 -12.47 5.40
CA GLU A 141 -0.36 -11.47 4.88
C GLU A 141 0.03 -10.04 5.25
N ASP A 142 0.11 -9.18 4.24
CA ASP A 142 0.57 -7.79 4.33
C ASP A 142 -0.53 -6.77 4.68
N THR A 143 -1.79 -7.02 4.30
CA THR A 143 -2.84 -5.99 4.26
C THR A 143 -3.97 -6.22 5.27
N GLU A 144 -4.59 -5.14 5.75
CA GLU A 144 -5.75 -5.24 6.65
C GLU A 144 -6.92 -5.98 5.99
N ASN A 145 -7.19 -5.70 4.72
CA ASN A 145 -8.27 -6.36 3.97
C ASN A 145 -7.99 -7.85 3.76
N GLY A 146 -6.74 -8.24 3.49
CA GLY A 146 -6.39 -9.64 3.40
C GLY A 146 -6.46 -10.34 4.75
N LEU A 147 -5.98 -9.71 5.82
CA LEU A 147 -6.09 -10.25 7.19
C LEU A 147 -7.55 -10.51 7.57
N ARG A 148 -8.48 -9.62 7.22
CA ARG A 148 -9.91 -9.85 7.45
C ARG A 148 -10.41 -11.12 6.78
N ARG A 149 -10.00 -11.39 5.53
CA ARG A 149 -10.38 -12.61 4.82
C ARG A 149 -9.87 -13.88 5.51
N TYR A 150 -8.66 -13.83 6.08
CA TYR A 150 -8.13 -14.94 6.88
C TYR A 150 -8.85 -15.10 8.23
N LEU A 151 -9.29 -14.01 8.86
CA LEU A 151 -10.07 -14.03 10.10
C LEU A 151 -11.52 -14.52 9.90
N GLU A 152 -12.02 -14.45 8.67
CA GLU A 152 -13.35 -14.94 8.28
C GLU A 152 -13.39 -16.46 8.02
N LEU A 153 -12.24 -17.14 8.05
CA LEU A 153 -12.17 -18.60 7.95
C LEU A 153 -12.71 -19.25 9.24
N ASP A 154 -13.43 -20.36 9.10
CA ASP A 154 -13.94 -21.14 10.25
C ASP A 154 -12.81 -21.61 11.18
N ALA A 155 -11.69 -22.01 10.59
CA ALA A 155 -10.46 -22.36 11.28
C ALA A 155 -9.25 -22.09 10.38
N PHE A 156 -8.11 -21.75 10.98
CA PHE A 156 -6.84 -21.66 10.25
C PHE A 156 -6.38 -23.07 9.85
N PRO A 157 -6.20 -23.38 8.56
CA PRO A 157 -5.73 -24.70 8.13
C PRO A 157 -4.20 -24.83 8.19
N CYS A 158 -3.49 -23.71 8.28
CA CYS A 158 -2.04 -23.60 8.41
C CYS A 158 -1.70 -22.33 9.24
N PRO A 159 -0.45 -22.12 9.68
CA PRO A 159 -0.06 -20.86 10.30
C PRO A 159 -0.20 -19.68 9.32
N VAL A 160 -0.70 -18.56 9.83
CA VAL A 160 -0.83 -17.28 9.12
C VAL A 160 -0.08 -16.22 9.93
N TYR A 161 1.03 -15.72 9.40
CA TYR A 161 1.71 -14.55 9.95
C TYR A 161 1.11 -13.27 9.36
N SER A 162 0.71 -12.35 10.23
CA SER A 162 0.21 -11.04 9.82
C SER A 162 1.24 -9.95 10.07
N VAL A 163 1.52 -9.14 9.05
CA VAL A 163 2.25 -7.87 9.21
C VAL A 163 1.33 -6.65 9.09
N ALA A 164 0.05 -6.85 8.76
CA ALA A 164 -0.94 -5.80 8.51
C ALA A 164 -1.18 -4.86 9.70
N ARG A 165 -0.94 -5.33 10.93
CA ARG A 165 -1.10 -4.58 12.18
C ARG A 165 0.22 -4.41 12.93
N SER A 166 1.35 -4.62 12.26
CA SER A 166 2.67 -4.44 12.85
C SER A 166 2.94 -2.96 13.17
N PRO A 167 3.58 -2.64 14.31
CA PRO A 167 4.07 -1.29 14.60
C PRO A 167 5.03 -0.76 13.52
N LEU A 168 5.74 -1.65 12.81
CA LEU A 168 6.64 -1.26 11.72
C LEU A 168 5.88 -0.78 10.47
N LYS A 169 4.59 -1.10 10.36
CA LYS A 169 3.72 -0.72 9.25
C LYS A 169 2.98 0.61 9.49
N GLU A 170 2.83 1.04 10.75
CA GLU A 170 2.09 2.27 11.10
C GLU A 170 2.50 3.51 10.28
N PRO A 171 3.80 3.77 9.98
CA PRO A 171 4.18 4.92 9.17
C PRO A 171 3.69 4.84 7.71
N GLU A 172 3.55 3.64 7.15
CA GLU A 172 3.10 3.45 5.76
C GLU A 172 1.69 4.01 5.57
N ASP A 173 0.78 3.78 6.51
CA ASP A 173 -0.60 4.25 6.41
C ASP A 173 -0.67 5.78 6.20
N ARG A 174 0.17 6.53 6.95
CA ARG A 174 0.28 7.98 6.82
C ARG A 174 0.90 8.38 5.48
N LEU A 175 1.97 7.71 5.05
CA LEU A 175 2.68 7.99 3.80
C LEU A 175 1.82 7.66 2.57
N VAL A 176 1.00 6.61 2.62
CA VAL A 176 0.03 6.29 1.57
C VAL A 176 -1.04 7.38 1.50
N GLY A 177 -1.54 7.86 2.64
CA GLY A 177 -2.45 9.01 2.68
C GLY A 177 -1.86 10.26 2.01
N GLU A 178 -0.58 10.55 2.26
CA GLU A 178 0.14 11.63 1.60
C GLU A 178 0.29 11.41 0.07
N ALA A 179 0.58 10.19 -0.37
CA ALA A 179 0.70 9.84 -1.79
C ALA A 179 -0.64 9.95 -2.55
N ILE A 180 -1.75 9.60 -1.90
CA ILE A 180 -3.11 9.76 -2.43
C ILE A 180 -3.43 11.25 -2.63
N VAL A 181 -3.21 12.07 -1.61
CA VAL A 181 -3.44 13.52 -1.69
C VAL A 181 -2.53 14.18 -2.71
N PHE A 182 -1.25 13.78 -2.76
CA PHE A 182 -0.30 14.25 -3.76
C PHE A 182 -0.75 13.95 -5.20
N SER A 183 -1.23 12.73 -5.44
CA SER A 183 -1.68 12.33 -6.78
C SER A 183 -2.96 13.07 -7.18
N ALA A 184 -3.91 13.24 -6.26
CA ALA A 184 -5.09 14.06 -6.49
C ALA A 184 -4.73 15.53 -6.78
N GLU A 185 -3.83 16.12 -5.97
CA GLU A 185 -3.33 17.48 -6.16
C GLU A 185 -2.68 17.66 -7.54
N THR A 186 -1.88 16.68 -7.98
CA THR A 186 -1.20 16.72 -9.28
C THR A 186 -2.21 16.75 -10.42
N LEU A 187 -3.29 15.95 -10.34
CA LEU A 187 -4.35 15.96 -11.36
C LEU A 187 -5.12 17.29 -11.37
N LEU A 188 -5.46 17.82 -10.20
CA LEU A 188 -6.13 19.13 -10.09
C LEU A 188 -5.27 20.24 -10.73
N ARG A 189 -3.97 20.27 -10.43
CA ARG A 189 -3.05 21.28 -11.00
C ARG A 189 -2.96 21.19 -12.52
N ARG A 190 -3.01 19.98 -13.08
CA ARG A 190 -3.05 19.79 -14.55
C ARG A 190 -4.34 20.29 -15.18
N LEU A 191 -5.43 20.39 -14.41
CA LEU A 191 -6.69 21.01 -14.82
C LEU A 191 -6.73 22.52 -14.54
N GLY A 192 -5.66 23.12 -14.01
CA GLY A 192 -5.63 24.52 -13.61
C GLY A 192 -6.24 24.79 -12.22
N GLU A 193 -6.48 23.74 -11.43
CA GLU A 193 -7.09 23.82 -10.10
C GLU A 193 -6.07 23.65 -8.97
N VAL A 194 -6.40 24.12 -7.77
CA VAL A 194 -5.53 24.02 -6.58
C VAL A 194 -6.28 23.51 -5.35
N LEU A 195 -5.58 22.85 -4.42
CA LEU A 195 -6.14 22.35 -3.16
C LEU A 195 -6.46 23.43 -2.11
N PRO A 196 -5.58 24.42 -1.84
CA PRO A 196 -5.78 25.32 -0.69
C PRO A 196 -7.12 26.07 -0.75
N GLY A 197 -7.79 26.17 0.39
CA GLY A 197 -9.09 26.86 0.50
C GLY A 197 -10.31 26.05 0.05
N ARG A 198 -10.11 24.85 -0.50
CA ARG A 198 -11.20 23.92 -0.82
C ARG A 198 -11.73 23.19 0.42
N ARG A 199 -12.92 22.61 0.27
CA ARG A 199 -13.54 21.72 1.24
C ARG A 199 -13.43 20.28 0.77
N ALA A 200 -12.96 19.39 1.65
CA ALA A 200 -12.88 17.97 1.38
C ALA A 200 -13.75 17.16 2.34
N CYS A 201 -14.39 16.12 1.80
CA CYS A 201 -15.01 15.05 2.56
C CYS A 201 -14.12 13.81 2.48
N VAL A 202 -13.79 13.22 3.63
CA VAL A 202 -13.10 11.94 3.72
C VAL A 202 -14.08 10.91 4.27
N LEU A 203 -14.42 9.92 3.45
CA LEU A 203 -15.27 8.79 3.81
C LEU A 203 -14.38 7.66 4.34
N GLY A 204 -14.60 7.30 5.60
CA GLY A 204 -13.77 6.36 6.34
C GLY A 204 -12.60 7.04 7.04
N PHE A 205 -12.52 6.88 8.35
CA PHE A 205 -11.48 7.40 9.23
C PHE A 205 -10.66 6.28 9.86
N GLY A 206 -10.42 5.22 9.09
CA GLY A 206 -9.42 4.20 9.41
C GLY A 206 -7.99 4.69 9.14
N LYS A 207 -7.04 3.77 9.13
CA LYS A 207 -5.60 4.00 8.92
C LYS A 207 -5.29 4.97 7.75
N ILE A 208 -5.77 4.63 6.53
CA ILE A 208 -5.55 5.43 5.32
C ILE A 208 -6.34 6.75 5.35
N GLY A 209 -7.60 6.71 5.78
CA GLY A 209 -8.47 7.89 5.87
C GLY A 209 -7.92 8.96 6.81
N ALA A 210 -7.37 8.56 7.96
CA ALA A 210 -6.68 9.46 8.89
C ALA A 210 -5.44 10.10 8.25
N GLY A 211 -4.67 9.32 7.48
CA GLY A 211 -3.54 9.84 6.69
C GLY A 211 -3.95 10.87 5.64
N ILE A 212 -5.04 10.61 4.91
CA ILE A 212 -5.61 11.54 3.92
C ILE A 212 -6.08 12.82 4.61
N ALA A 213 -6.86 12.70 5.68
CA ALA A 213 -7.37 13.84 6.44
C ALA A 213 -6.24 14.74 6.95
N ALA A 214 -5.19 14.13 7.52
CA ALA A 214 -4.01 14.85 7.99
C ALA A 214 -3.26 15.55 6.83
N ALA A 215 -3.08 14.86 5.70
CA ALA A 215 -2.39 15.41 4.54
C ALA A 215 -3.16 16.55 3.86
N LEU A 216 -4.50 16.50 3.84
CA LEU A 216 -5.36 17.58 3.37
C LEU A 216 -5.33 18.77 4.32
N HIS A 217 -5.46 18.52 5.62
CA HIS A 217 -5.44 19.57 6.64
C HIS A 217 -4.12 20.35 6.64
N ALA A 218 -2.98 19.65 6.50
CA ALA A 218 -1.66 20.26 6.35
C ALA A 218 -1.53 21.15 5.10
N ARG A 219 -2.40 20.98 4.09
CA ARG A 219 -2.47 21.77 2.86
C ARG A 219 -3.57 22.84 2.89
N SER A 220 -4.03 23.21 4.08
CA SER A 220 -5.07 24.24 4.29
C SER A 220 -6.40 23.92 3.61
N VAL A 221 -6.74 22.64 3.53
CA VAL A 221 -8.06 22.16 3.09
C VAL A 221 -8.96 22.00 4.32
N GLN A 222 -10.21 22.44 4.22
CA GLN A 222 -11.21 22.20 5.27
C GLN A 222 -11.71 20.76 5.17
N VAL A 223 -11.41 19.93 6.17
CA VAL A 223 -11.71 18.49 6.14
C VAL A 223 -12.95 18.18 6.98
N THR A 224 -13.94 17.55 6.36
CA THR A 224 -15.07 16.88 7.02
C THR A 224 -14.87 15.38 6.91
N VAL A 225 -15.00 14.67 8.02
CA VAL A 225 -14.89 13.22 8.07
C VAL A 225 -16.28 12.62 8.26
N GLN A 226 -16.55 11.54 7.55
CA GLN A 226 -17.71 10.68 7.78
C GLN A 226 -17.24 9.23 7.91
N ASP A 227 -17.60 8.58 9.02
CA ASP A 227 -17.39 7.15 9.24
C ASP A 227 -18.69 6.53 9.79
N ILE A 228 -18.91 5.26 9.48
CA ILE A 228 -20.03 4.49 10.02
C ILE A 228 -19.79 4.10 11.49
N ASP A 229 -18.52 4.01 11.89
CA ASP A 229 -18.12 3.73 13.26
C ASP A 229 -18.14 5.03 14.08
N PRO A 230 -19.06 5.16 15.07
CA PRO A 230 -19.17 6.37 15.87
C PRO A 230 -17.93 6.66 16.71
N ILE A 231 -17.10 5.64 17.03
CA ILE A 231 -15.84 5.85 17.75
C ILE A 231 -14.85 6.61 16.86
N ARG A 232 -14.70 6.18 15.61
CA ARG A 232 -13.80 6.85 14.65
C ARG A 232 -14.30 8.24 14.29
N GLN A 233 -15.61 8.40 14.13
CA GLN A 233 -16.22 9.72 13.94
C GLN A 233 -15.92 10.65 15.12
N ALA A 234 -16.08 10.16 16.36
CA ALA A 234 -15.77 10.94 17.56
C ALA A 234 -14.28 11.30 17.65
N GLN A 235 -13.38 10.36 17.31
CA GLN A 235 -11.94 10.61 17.24
C GLN A 235 -11.59 11.72 16.24
N ALA A 236 -12.17 11.68 15.04
CA ALA A 236 -11.94 12.70 14.02
C ALA A 236 -12.36 14.10 14.49
N VAL A 237 -13.53 14.21 15.12
CA VAL A 237 -14.04 15.48 15.68
C VAL A 237 -13.17 15.96 16.83
N ALA A 238 -12.76 15.05 17.72
CA ALA A 238 -11.94 15.39 18.89
C ALA A 238 -10.58 15.99 18.51
N ILE A 239 -10.03 15.64 17.33
CA ILE A 239 -8.77 16.19 16.81
C ILE A 239 -8.97 17.34 15.80
N GLY A 240 -10.19 17.85 15.66
CA GLY A 240 -10.47 19.10 14.96
C GLY A 240 -11.03 18.97 13.53
N TYR A 241 -11.38 17.78 13.06
CA TYR A 241 -12.08 17.63 11.77
C TYR A 241 -13.58 17.90 11.90
N GLY A 242 -14.18 18.40 10.83
CA GLY A 242 -15.63 18.60 10.77
C GLY A 242 -16.39 17.27 10.74
N ALA A 243 -17.63 17.29 11.19
CA ALA A 243 -18.58 16.19 11.08
C ALA A 243 -19.88 16.67 10.44
N ALA A 244 -20.43 15.87 9.54
CA ALA A 244 -21.72 16.09 8.93
C ALA A 244 -22.35 14.75 8.57
N ASP A 245 -23.67 14.72 8.44
CA ASP A 245 -24.37 13.62 7.79
C ASP A 245 -23.96 13.52 6.32
N LEU A 246 -24.05 12.32 5.74
CA LEU A 246 -23.52 12.02 4.42
C LEU A 246 -24.02 12.98 3.32
N PRO A 247 -25.33 13.29 3.20
CA PRO A 247 -25.82 14.21 2.18
C PRO A 247 -25.20 15.61 2.29
N ARG A 248 -25.06 16.12 3.52
CA ARG A 248 -24.44 17.42 3.77
C ARG A 248 -22.94 17.38 3.51
N ALA A 249 -22.26 16.31 3.91
CA ALA A 249 -20.83 16.14 3.68
C ALA A 249 -20.50 16.15 2.18
N LEU A 250 -21.27 15.40 1.38
CA LEU A 250 -21.11 15.33 -0.08
C LEU A 250 -21.51 16.63 -0.78
N GLY A 251 -22.62 17.25 -0.38
CA GLY A 251 -23.13 18.47 -1.03
C GLY A 251 -22.29 19.72 -0.82
N HIS A 252 -21.41 19.73 0.20
CA HIS A 252 -20.50 20.85 0.45
C HIS A 252 -19.06 20.59 0.00
N ALA A 253 -18.68 19.35 -0.30
CA ALA A 253 -17.30 19.01 -0.64
C ALA A 253 -16.96 19.41 -2.08
N ASP A 254 -15.83 20.11 -2.27
CA ASP A 254 -15.16 20.23 -3.57
C ASP A 254 -14.46 18.93 -3.96
N LEU A 255 -14.03 18.17 -2.96
CA LEU A 255 -13.19 16.97 -3.06
C LEU A 255 -13.75 15.87 -2.15
N VAL A 256 -13.99 14.69 -2.69
CA VAL A 256 -14.42 13.53 -1.92
C VAL A 256 -13.34 12.45 -2.03
N PHE A 257 -12.81 12.01 -0.91
CA PHE A 257 -11.88 10.89 -0.82
C PHE A 257 -12.59 9.71 -0.16
N SER A 258 -12.62 8.56 -0.83
CA SER A 258 -13.15 7.33 -0.25
C SER A 258 -12.03 6.38 0.15
N ALA A 259 -11.97 6.05 1.43
CA ALA A 259 -10.96 5.18 2.05
C ALA A 259 -11.61 4.16 3.00
N THR A 260 -12.81 3.70 2.65
CA THR A 260 -13.62 2.80 3.49
C THR A 260 -13.28 1.33 3.28
N GLY A 261 -12.66 0.99 2.15
CA GLY A 261 -12.47 -0.39 1.69
C GLY A 261 -13.78 -1.11 1.33
N ASN A 262 -14.89 -0.38 1.17
CA ASN A 262 -16.24 -0.88 0.90
C ASN A 262 -17.00 0.08 -0.04
N ARG A 263 -18.18 -0.33 -0.55
CA ARG A 263 -18.98 0.45 -1.53
C ARG A 263 -19.64 1.67 -0.90
N ALA A 264 -18.84 2.70 -0.65
CA ALA A 264 -19.26 3.91 0.02
C ALA A 264 -20.10 4.85 -0.87
N ILE A 265 -19.83 4.86 -2.19
CA ILE A 265 -20.53 5.75 -3.13
C ILE A 265 -21.09 4.92 -4.28
N GLY A 266 -22.42 4.96 -4.38
CA GLY A 266 -23.24 4.37 -5.46
C GLY A 266 -23.97 5.43 -6.27
N MET A 267 -24.80 5.00 -7.22
CA MET A 267 -25.58 5.88 -8.10
C MET A 267 -26.48 6.86 -7.34
N GLU A 268 -27.06 6.43 -6.23
CA GLU A 268 -27.91 7.21 -5.34
C GLU A 268 -27.17 8.36 -4.65
N HIS A 269 -25.86 8.21 -4.46
CA HIS A 269 -25.01 9.22 -3.81
C HIS A 269 -24.53 10.28 -4.80
N LEU A 270 -24.48 9.98 -6.10
CA LEU A 270 -23.98 10.91 -7.12
C LEU A 270 -24.79 12.21 -7.18
N ALA A 271 -26.10 12.13 -6.99
CA ALA A 271 -26.95 13.32 -6.97
C ALA A 271 -26.75 14.20 -5.72
N MET A 272 -26.11 13.67 -4.66
CA MET A 272 -25.79 14.40 -3.44
C MET A 272 -24.47 15.17 -3.55
N LEU A 273 -23.64 14.84 -4.55
CA LEU A 273 -22.38 15.53 -4.77
C LEU A 273 -22.64 17.00 -5.09
N ARG A 274 -21.71 17.86 -4.66
CA ARG A 274 -21.67 19.22 -5.17
C ARG A 274 -21.43 19.19 -6.68
N ASP A 275 -22.09 20.08 -7.42
CA ASP A 275 -21.79 20.27 -8.84
C ASP A 275 -20.31 20.67 -9.04
N GLY A 276 -19.64 19.97 -9.95
CA GLY A 276 -18.21 20.09 -10.22
C GLY A 276 -17.28 19.38 -9.23
N ALA A 277 -17.79 18.55 -8.31
CA ALA A 277 -16.97 17.85 -7.32
C ALA A 277 -15.96 16.86 -7.96
N PHE A 278 -14.84 16.68 -7.29
CA PHE A 278 -13.82 15.68 -7.64
C PHE A 278 -13.88 14.50 -6.67
N LEU A 279 -13.88 13.27 -7.19
CA LEU A 279 -13.90 12.03 -6.42
C LEU A 279 -12.59 11.28 -6.61
N ALA A 280 -11.99 10.84 -5.51
CA ALA A 280 -10.76 10.06 -5.48
C ALA A 280 -10.92 8.81 -4.61
N GLY A 281 -10.57 7.66 -5.15
CA GLY A 281 -10.50 6.41 -4.40
C GLY A 281 -9.10 6.22 -3.80
N ALA A 282 -9.04 5.69 -2.58
CA ALA A 282 -7.81 5.36 -1.87
C ALA A 282 -7.39 3.88 -2.03
N THR A 283 -8.32 2.99 -2.40
CA THR A 283 -8.11 1.53 -2.37
C THR A 283 -8.20 0.89 -3.77
N SER A 284 -7.54 -0.25 -3.94
CA SER A 284 -7.01 -0.69 -5.24
C SER A 284 -7.96 -1.42 -6.21
N ALA A 285 -9.23 -1.69 -5.90
CA ALA A 285 -10.15 -2.29 -6.87
C ALA A 285 -11.60 -2.17 -6.38
N ASP A 286 -12.51 -1.73 -7.27
CA ASP A 286 -13.97 -1.98 -7.37
C ASP A 286 -14.86 -1.86 -6.12
N ASP A 287 -14.25 -1.52 -4.99
CA ASP A 287 -14.88 -1.59 -3.69
C ASP A 287 -15.38 -0.22 -3.28
N GLU A 288 -14.72 0.92 -3.57
CA GLU A 288 -15.20 2.24 -3.07
C GLU A 288 -16.40 2.81 -3.84
N PHE A 289 -16.45 2.53 -5.15
CA PHE A 289 -17.31 3.19 -6.11
C PHE A 289 -18.12 2.18 -6.90
N ASP A 290 -19.40 2.02 -6.59
CA ASP A 290 -20.32 1.19 -7.38
C ASP A 290 -20.87 2.00 -8.56
N LEU A 291 -20.01 2.20 -9.55
CA LEU A 291 -20.27 3.07 -10.71
C LEU A 291 -20.38 2.30 -12.03
N THR A 292 -20.55 0.98 -11.96
CA THR A 292 -20.74 0.11 -13.14
C THR A 292 -21.91 0.59 -14.01
N ALA A 293 -22.96 1.08 -13.37
CA ALA A 293 -24.14 1.64 -14.04
C ALA A 293 -23.81 2.88 -14.88
N LEU A 294 -22.75 3.66 -14.59
CA LEU A 294 -22.35 4.84 -15.38
C LEU A 294 -21.94 4.49 -16.82
N ALA A 295 -21.53 3.25 -17.08
CA ALA A 295 -21.22 2.79 -18.44
C ALA A 295 -22.49 2.60 -19.30
N SER A 296 -23.67 2.54 -18.67
CA SER A 296 -24.94 2.37 -19.36
C SER A 296 -25.46 3.71 -19.89
N PRO A 297 -25.91 3.79 -21.16
CA PRO A 297 -26.61 4.97 -21.67
C PRO A 297 -27.84 5.37 -20.83
N ARG A 298 -28.42 4.43 -20.06
CA ARG A 298 -29.55 4.68 -19.17
C ARG A 298 -29.18 5.48 -17.92
N ALA A 299 -27.90 5.61 -17.58
CA ALA A 299 -27.46 6.41 -16.45
C ALA A 299 -27.65 7.92 -16.68
N GLY A 300 -27.80 8.34 -17.94
CA GLY A 300 -28.06 9.75 -18.29
C GLY A 300 -26.86 10.68 -18.08
N PHE A 301 -25.66 10.13 -17.84
CA PHE A 301 -24.42 10.89 -17.77
C PHE A 301 -23.64 10.77 -19.09
N GLU A 302 -23.25 11.91 -19.65
CA GLU A 302 -22.26 12.02 -20.70
C GLU A 302 -20.86 11.86 -20.09
N ARG A 303 -20.10 10.90 -20.62
CA ARG A 303 -18.72 10.61 -20.21
C ARG A 303 -17.74 11.38 -21.10
N GLN A 304 -16.85 12.14 -20.50
CA GLN A 304 -15.80 12.90 -21.20
C GLN A 304 -14.44 12.69 -20.50
N ASP A 305 -13.43 12.25 -21.25
CA ASP A 305 -12.05 12.21 -20.75
C ASP A 305 -11.44 13.63 -20.84
N LEU A 306 -11.11 14.25 -19.70
CA LEU A 306 -10.57 15.61 -19.67
C LEU A 306 -9.06 15.62 -19.89
N ILE A 307 -8.35 14.79 -19.10
CA ILE A 307 -6.91 14.55 -19.19
C ILE A 307 -6.64 13.09 -18.83
N PRO A 308 -5.47 12.51 -19.17
CA PRO A 308 -5.10 11.18 -18.70
C PRO A 308 -5.24 11.06 -17.17
N GLY A 309 -6.12 10.15 -16.73
CA GLY A 309 -6.43 9.89 -15.32
C GLY A 309 -7.60 10.68 -14.73
N VAL A 310 -8.29 11.51 -15.51
CA VAL A 310 -9.51 12.24 -15.07
C VAL A 310 -10.65 12.10 -16.07
N THR A 311 -11.73 11.48 -15.62
CA THR A 311 -12.99 11.36 -16.38
C THR A 311 -14.06 12.27 -15.78
N ARG A 312 -14.70 13.11 -16.59
CA ARG A 312 -15.89 13.88 -16.21
C ARG A 312 -17.16 13.12 -16.59
N TYR A 313 -18.14 13.13 -15.70
CA TYR A 313 -19.50 12.67 -15.94
C TYR A 313 -20.44 13.86 -15.77
N ALA A 314 -21.31 14.10 -16.75
CA ALA A 314 -22.22 15.24 -16.73
C ALA A 314 -23.63 14.91 -17.21
N ARG A 315 -24.61 15.53 -16.58
CA ARG A 315 -26.00 15.66 -17.04
C ARG A 315 -26.37 17.14 -17.10
N SER A 316 -27.59 17.46 -17.57
CA SER A 316 -28.03 18.82 -17.86
C SER A 316 -27.83 19.84 -16.73
N ASP A 317 -27.87 19.42 -15.47
CA ASP A 317 -27.81 20.29 -14.29
C ASP A 317 -26.69 19.93 -13.30
N HIS A 318 -25.88 18.92 -13.61
CA HIS A 318 -24.95 18.36 -12.63
C HIS A 318 -23.77 17.64 -13.29
N ALA A 319 -22.57 17.88 -12.79
CA ALA A 319 -21.37 17.18 -13.20
C ALA A 319 -20.44 16.86 -12.03
N PHE A 320 -19.61 15.83 -12.21
CA PHE A 320 -18.52 15.50 -11.30
C PHE A 320 -17.36 14.90 -12.08
N CYS A 321 -16.19 14.85 -11.44
CA CYS A 321 -14.97 14.28 -12.01
C CYS A 321 -14.47 13.10 -11.17
N LEU A 322 -14.18 11.97 -11.82
CA LEU A 322 -13.48 10.84 -11.22
C LEU A 322 -11.98 10.95 -11.49
N LEU A 323 -11.19 11.05 -10.42
CA LEU A 323 -9.75 10.94 -10.44
C LEU A 323 -9.35 9.44 -10.45
N GLY A 324 -8.27 9.08 -11.15
CA GLY A 324 -7.86 7.67 -11.26
C GLY A 324 -8.80 6.80 -12.10
N ASN A 325 -9.76 7.41 -12.81
CA ASN A 325 -10.86 6.72 -13.48
C ASN A 325 -11.60 5.74 -12.54
N GLY A 326 -11.74 6.12 -11.26
CA GLY A 326 -12.37 5.28 -10.22
C GLY A 326 -11.45 4.29 -9.52
N ASN A 327 -10.19 4.14 -9.96
CA ASN A 327 -9.18 3.34 -9.25
C ASN A 327 -8.41 4.18 -8.22
N ALA A 328 -7.66 3.51 -7.36
CA ALA A 328 -6.74 4.14 -6.41
C ALA A 328 -5.81 5.17 -7.09
N VAL A 329 -5.99 6.44 -6.72
CA VAL A 329 -5.35 7.58 -7.42
C VAL A 329 -3.83 7.62 -7.24
N ASN A 330 -3.31 7.09 -6.13
CA ASN A 330 -1.87 7.08 -5.80
C ASN A 330 -1.02 6.27 -6.78
N PHE A 331 -1.60 5.32 -7.52
CA PHE A 331 -0.85 4.53 -8.49
C PHE A 331 -0.63 5.25 -9.83
N LEU A 332 -1.24 6.43 -10.06
CA LEU A 332 -1.06 7.19 -11.29
C LEU A 332 0.29 7.91 -11.39
N HIS A 333 0.90 8.29 -10.26
CA HIS A 333 2.14 9.07 -10.25
C HIS A 333 3.23 8.36 -9.45
N SER A 334 3.07 8.31 -8.13
CA SER A 334 4.00 7.62 -7.25
C SER A 334 3.27 7.20 -5.98
N SER A 335 3.21 5.89 -5.76
CA SER A 335 2.85 5.30 -4.46
C SER A 335 4.09 5.06 -3.60
N ALA A 336 5.23 5.65 -3.96
CA ALA A 336 6.47 5.43 -3.23
C ALA A 336 6.34 6.04 -1.82
N VAL A 337 6.20 5.17 -0.83
CA VAL A 337 6.33 5.51 0.60
C VAL A 337 7.81 5.63 1.02
N GLY A 338 8.71 5.74 0.04
CA GLY A 338 10.15 5.88 0.25
C GLY A 338 10.76 4.69 0.98
N PRO A 339 11.88 4.91 1.69
CA PRO A 339 12.59 3.84 2.42
C PRO A 339 11.76 3.12 3.49
N ALA A 340 10.65 3.70 3.94
CA ALA A 340 9.77 3.08 4.93
C ALA A 340 9.23 1.73 4.43
N ILE A 341 9.02 1.53 3.12
CA ILE A 341 8.54 0.24 2.61
C ILE A 341 9.49 -0.91 2.94
N HIS A 342 10.79 -0.63 3.01
CA HIS A 342 11.80 -1.66 3.23
C HIS A 342 11.67 -2.30 4.61
N VAL A 343 11.28 -1.55 5.64
CA VAL A 343 11.11 -2.10 7.00
C VAL A 343 9.98 -3.13 7.06
N ILE A 344 8.88 -2.89 6.31
CA ILE A 344 7.72 -3.78 6.22
C ILE A 344 8.07 -5.01 5.39
N LYS A 345 8.73 -4.82 4.25
CA LYS A 345 9.20 -5.92 3.40
C LYS A 345 10.22 -6.80 4.11
N ALA A 346 11.07 -6.24 4.96
CA ALA A 346 11.96 -6.99 5.84
C ALA A 346 11.20 -7.86 6.85
N GLU A 347 10.10 -7.36 7.42
CA GLU A 347 9.25 -8.14 8.31
C GLU A 347 8.56 -9.29 7.58
N ILE A 348 8.13 -9.10 6.33
CA ILE A 348 7.60 -10.18 5.48
C ILE A 348 8.67 -11.26 5.23
N VAL A 349 9.91 -10.86 4.94
CA VAL A 349 11.04 -11.81 4.77
C VAL A 349 11.29 -12.58 6.06
N ALA A 350 11.24 -11.92 7.23
CA ALA A 350 11.40 -12.58 8.51
C ALA A 350 10.26 -13.56 8.82
N ALA A 351 9.01 -13.19 8.55
CA ALA A 351 7.86 -14.08 8.68
C ALA A 351 7.97 -15.30 7.76
N ALA A 352 8.38 -15.08 6.51
CA ALA A 352 8.61 -16.16 5.56
C ALA A 352 9.72 -17.12 6.04
N SER A 353 10.80 -16.58 6.61
CA SER A 353 11.87 -17.38 7.20
C SER A 353 11.40 -18.22 8.39
N LEU A 354 10.56 -17.67 9.27
CA LEU A 354 9.97 -18.41 10.40
C LEU A 354 9.10 -19.58 9.93
N LEU A 355 8.28 -19.37 8.90
CA LEU A 355 7.46 -20.42 8.29
C LEU A 355 8.29 -21.48 7.57
N ALA A 356 9.38 -21.07 6.94
CA ALA A 356 10.23 -21.97 6.18
C ALA A 356 11.15 -22.83 7.06
N GLY A 357 11.57 -22.33 8.23
CA GLY A 357 12.53 -22.99 9.10
C GLY A 357 11.92 -24.03 10.06
N GLU A 358 10.68 -23.84 10.49
CA GLU A 358 10.04 -24.69 11.50
C GLU A 358 8.56 -24.93 11.18
N ARG A 359 8.02 -26.10 11.59
CA ARG A 359 6.58 -26.36 11.49
C ARG A 359 5.86 -25.70 12.66
N HIS A 360 4.96 -24.78 12.36
CA HIS A 360 4.07 -24.16 13.34
C HIS A 360 2.70 -24.84 13.34
N GLN A 361 2.02 -24.79 14.49
CA GLN A 361 0.61 -25.19 14.54
C GLN A 361 -0.24 -24.20 13.73
N PRO A 362 -1.41 -24.62 13.22
CA PRO A 362 -2.33 -23.69 12.59
C PRO A 362 -2.78 -22.61 13.56
N GLY A 363 -2.85 -21.36 13.09
CA GLY A 363 -3.20 -20.21 13.92
C GLY A 363 -2.72 -18.89 13.34
N LEU A 364 -3.12 -17.80 13.98
CA LEU A 364 -2.67 -16.45 13.66
C LEU A 364 -1.44 -16.08 14.49
N TYR A 365 -0.40 -15.60 13.82
CA TYR A 365 0.88 -15.23 14.41
C TYR A 365 1.30 -13.82 14.03
N GLU A 366 2.16 -13.25 14.85
CA GLU A 366 2.91 -12.03 14.54
C GLU A 366 4.41 -12.32 14.58
N VAL A 367 5.18 -11.53 13.85
CA VAL A 367 6.65 -11.57 13.96
C VAL A 367 7.05 -11.17 15.39
N PRO A 368 7.92 -11.95 16.06
CA PRO A 368 8.35 -11.65 17.43
C PRO A 368 8.89 -10.22 17.58
N ALA A 369 8.58 -9.58 18.71
CA ALA A 369 9.01 -8.21 18.99
C ALA A 369 10.54 -8.04 18.91
N THR A 370 11.30 -9.06 19.33
CA THR A 370 12.77 -9.08 19.21
C THR A 370 13.24 -9.01 17.77
N THR A 371 12.60 -9.75 16.86
CA THR A 371 12.87 -9.70 15.42
C THR A 371 12.48 -8.34 14.83
N ARG A 372 11.32 -7.79 15.20
CA ARG A 372 10.90 -6.42 14.79
C ARG A 372 11.91 -5.35 15.23
N THR A 373 12.41 -5.42 16.46
CA THR A 373 13.45 -4.51 16.98
C THR A 373 14.75 -4.61 16.18
N ARG A 374 15.17 -5.82 15.79
CA ARG A 374 16.35 -6.02 14.94
C ARG A 374 16.17 -5.41 13.55
N ILE A 375 15.01 -5.63 12.94
CA ILE A 375 14.65 -5.04 11.64
C ILE A 375 14.71 -3.50 11.72
N ALA A 376 14.07 -2.91 12.73
CA ALA A 376 14.08 -1.47 12.95
C ALA A 376 15.51 -0.93 13.15
N THR A 377 16.34 -1.64 13.93
CA THR A 377 17.73 -1.25 14.19
C THR A 377 18.56 -1.26 12.92
N ALA A 378 18.48 -2.34 12.13
CA ALA A 378 19.18 -2.45 10.85
C ALA A 378 18.71 -1.37 9.85
N TRP A 379 17.42 -1.03 9.86
CA TRP A 379 16.89 0.03 9.01
C TRP A 379 17.44 1.40 9.43
N LEU A 380 17.47 1.71 10.72
CA LEU A 380 18.06 2.94 11.24
C LEU A 380 19.53 3.06 10.88
N GLU A 381 20.31 1.98 10.97
CA GLU A 381 21.72 2.01 10.56
C GLU A 381 21.92 2.27 9.06
N ALA A 382 21.04 1.71 8.22
CA ALA A 382 21.15 1.84 6.76
C ALA A 382 20.65 3.20 6.24
N PHE A 383 19.62 3.77 6.85
CA PHE A 383 18.91 4.95 6.32
C PHE A 383 19.09 6.21 7.17
N ARG A 384 19.74 6.16 8.34
CA ARG A 384 20.05 7.37 9.11
C ARG A 384 21.13 8.18 8.40
N PRO A 385 20.94 9.51 8.23
CA PRO A 385 22.01 10.38 7.78
C PRO A 385 23.21 10.25 8.73
N SER A 386 24.41 10.02 8.19
CA SER A 386 25.63 9.93 9.00
C SER A 386 25.77 11.20 9.85
N ALA A 387 25.91 11.06 11.17
CA ALA A 387 26.06 12.18 12.11
C ALA A 387 27.38 12.98 11.94
N THR A 388 28.15 12.74 10.87
CA THR A 388 29.47 13.32 10.61
C THR A 388 29.41 14.34 9.48
N ALA A 389 28.63 15.42 9.64
CA ALA A 389 28.77 16.64 8.82
C ALA A 389 28.09 17.87 9.45
N GLY A 390 28.17 18.05 10.78
CA GLY A 390 27.95 19.37 11.37
C GLY A 390 29.27 20.15 11.36
N PRO A 391 29.37 21.37 10.81
CA PRO A 391 30.53 22.21 11.11
C PRO A 391 30.54 22.43 12.63
N ALA A 392 31.71 22.30 13.25
CA ALA A 392 31.89 22.76 14.63
C ALA A 392 31.29 24.17 14.71
N LEU A 393 30.27 24.33 15.55
CA LEU A 393 29.65 25.63 15.82
C LEU A 393 30.76 26.52 16.39
N GLY A 394 31.38 27.28 15.49
CA GLY A 394 32.19 28.43 15.84
C GLY A 394 31.28 29.36 16.62
N THR A 395 31.68 29.61 17.85
CA THR A 395 31.10 30.63 18.71
C THR A 395 30.99 31.94 17.96
N ASP A 396 29.85 32.60 18.19
CA ASP A 396 29.64 34.04 18.06
C ASP A 396 29.14 34.58 16.71
N ARG A 397 27.82 34.83 16.69
CA ARG A 397 27.21 36.07 16.17
C ARG A 397 25.73 36.10 16.60
N ARG A 398 25.44 36.91 17.62
CA ARG A 398 24.07 37.34 17.94
C ARG A 398 23.51 38.10 16.73
N VAL A 399 22.38 37.65 16.20
CA VAL A 399 21.56 38.43 15.28
C VAL A 399 20.45 39.06 16.11
N GLU A 400 20.55 40.37 16.33
CA GLU A 400 19.44 41.18 16.85
C GLU A 400 18.40 41.34 15.73
N MET A 401 17.18 40.84 15.95
CA MET A 401 16.05 41.15 15.10
C MET A 401 15.39 42.44 15.60
N ARG A 402 15.17 43.39 14.68
CA ARG A 402 14.24 44.51 14.86
C ARG A 402 12.86 44.13 14.37
#